data_AF-A0A8S8YMW6-F1
#
_entry.id   AF-A0A8S8YMW6-F1
#
_cell.length_a   1.000
_cell.length_b   1.000
_cell.length_c   1.000
_cell.angle_alpha   90.00
_cell.angle_beta   90.00
_cell.angle_gamma   90.00
#
_symmetry.space_group_name_H-M   'P 1'
#
loop_
_entity.id
_entity.type
_entity.pdbx_description
1 polymer ?
#
loop_
_entity_poly.entity_id
_entity_poly.type
_entity_poly.pdbx_seq_one_letter_code
_entity_poly.pdbx_strand_id
1 'polypeptide(L)'
;MDVSVLQSAVRRSNVREVHAHVSEFDGTESPPGFAAVVLIDESHVSAHCYAEEGFLPDCFTCGGFNPNKIADDIHQQILIKNQNLSRPTNPKLRGLFGFKFSN
;
A
#
# COMPACT_ATOMS: atom_id res chain seq x y z
N MET A 1 -0.60 3.08 9.59
CA MET A 1 -1.57 2.49 8.64
C MET A 1 -1.20 1.02 8.54
N ASP A 2 -2.18 0.12 8.62
CA ASP A 2 -1.97 -1.29 8.91
C ASP A 2 -1.86 -2.14 7.63
N VAL A 3 -0.96 -3.13 7.59
CA VAL A 3 -0.78 -4.16 6.54
C VAL A 3 -2.10 -4.83 6.12
N SER A 4 -3.12 -4.76 6.98
CA SER A 4 -4.51 -5.17 6.70
C SER A 4 -5.04 -4.72 5.33
N VAL A 5 -4.65 -3.55 4.80
CA VAL A 5 -5.12 -3.08 3.48
C VAL A 5 -4.58 -3.95 2.35
N LEU A 6 -3.28 -4.25 2.37
CA LEU A 6 -2.61 -5.11 1.39
C LEU A 6 -3.15 -6.55 1.47
N GLN A 7 -3.24 -7.11 2.68
CA GLN A 7 -3.78 -8.46 2.88
C GLN A 7 -5.23 -8.58 2.42
N SER A 8 -6.05 -7.55 2.67
CA SER A 8 -7.44 -7.54 2.21
C SER A 8 -7.54 -7.50 0.69
N ALA A 9 -6.66 -6.76 0.02
CA ALA A 9 -6.60 -6.71 -1.45
C ALA A 9 -6.17 -8.05 -2.05
N VAL A 10 -5.15 -8.69 -1.47
CA VAL A 10 -4.71 -10.04 -1.85
C VAL A 10 -5.83 -11.07 -1.66
N ARG A 11 -6.55 -11.02 -0.54
CA ARG A 11 -7.69 -11.91 -0.30
C ARG A 11 -8.81 -11.75 -1.33
N ARG A 12 -9.05 -10.52 -1.81
CA ARG A 12 -10.06 -10.23 -2.84
C ARG A 12 -9.60 -10.61 -4.26
N SER A 13 -8.30 -10.71 -4.50
CA SER A 13 -7.74 -11.03 -5.82
C SER A 13 -7.66 -12.52 -6.13
N ASN A 14 -8.09 -13.39 -5.21
CA ASN A 14 -7.98 -14.85 -5.29
C ASN A 14 -6.54 -15.37 -5.44
N VAL A 15 -5.56 -14.57 -5.02
CA VAL A 15 -4.15 -14.98 -4.99
C VAL A 15 -3.85 -15.56 -3.60
N ARG A 16 -3.02 -16.61 -3.55
CA ARG A 16 -2.60 -17.22 -2.29
C ARG A 16 -1.56 -16.34 -1.58
N GLU A 17 -1.90 -15.87 -0.39
CA GLU A 17 -0.96 -15.26 0.56
C GLU A 17 -0.03 -16.34 1.15
N VAL A 18 1.28 -16.07 1.13
CA VAL A 18 2.34 -16.93 1.71
C VAL A 18 2.83 -16.36 3.03
N HIS A 19 3.05 -15.04 3.10
CA HIS A 19 3.52 -14.35 4.28
C HIS A 19 3.17 -12.85 4.22
N ALA A 20 3.05 -12.20 5.37
CA ALA A 20 2.91 -10.76 5.45
C ALA A 20 3.78 -10.19 6.57
N HIS A 21 4.39 -9.04 6.32
CA HIS A 21 5.23 -8.34 7.28
C HIS A 21 5.05 -6.83 7.18
N VAL A 22 5.15 -6.15 8.32
CA VAL A 22 5.19 -4.70 8.44
C VAL A 22 6.32 -4.29 9.36
N SER A 23 7.06 -3.27 8.95
CA SER A 23 8.09 -2.61 9.74
C SER A 23 7.73 -1.13 9.86
N GLU A 24 7.58 -0.66 11.09
CA GLU A 24 7.29 0.75 11.39
C GLU A 24 8.58 1.53 11.57
N PHE A 25 8.58 2.79 11.13
CA PHE A 25 9.73 3.69 11.20
C PHE A 25 9.39 4.84 12.17
N ASP A 26 10.25 5.05 13.16
CA ASP A 26 10.08 6.07 14.20
C ASP A 26 10.70 7.42 13.85
N GLY A 27 11.40 7.53 12.71
CA GLY A 27 12.13 8.73 12.30
C GLY A 27 13.64 8.68 12.57
N THR A 28 14.17 7.64 13.24
CA THR A 28 15.58 7.57 13.63
C THR A 28 16.49 7.16 12.47
N GLU A 29 16.19 6.05 11.80
CA GLU A 29 16.99 5.53 10.67
C GLU A 29 16.33 5.80 9.30
N SER A 30 15.04 6.06 9.28
CA SER A 30 14.22 6.33 8.09
C SER A 30 13.10 7.30 8.45
N PRO A 31 12.57 8.09 7.50
CA PRO A 31 11.48 9.02 7.79
C PRO A 31 10.31 8.31 8.48
N PRO A 32 9.63 8.97 9.43
CA PRO A 32 8.52 8.35 10.17
C PRO A 32 7.49 7.76 9.21
N GLY A 33 7.04 6.53 9.46
CA GLY A 33 6.27 5.81 8.46
C GLY A 33 6.21 4.30 8.70
N PHE A 34 6.03 3.55 7.62
CA PHE A 34 6.17 2.10 7.61
C PHE A 34 6.47 1.57 6.21
N ALA A 35 7.05 0.37 6.15
CA ALA A 35 7.07 -0.47 4.97
C ALA A 35 6.31 -1.76 5.24
N ALA A 36 5.55 -2.23 4.27
CA ALA A 36 4.79 -3.47 4.36
C ALA A 36 4.96 -4.30 3.10
N VAL A 37 4.91 -5.62 3.25
CA VAL A 37 4.96 -6.58 2.15
C VAL A 37 4.04 -7.76 2.43
N VAL A 38 3.36 -8.22 1.38
CA VAL A 38 2.60 -9.47 1.34
C VAL A 38 3.21 -10.33 0.24
N LEU A 39 3.89 -11.40 0.64
CA LEU A 39 4.38 -12.42 -0.28
C LEU A 39 3.19 -13.24 -0.76
N ILE A 40 3.11 -13.41 -2.08
CA ILE A 40 2.10 -14.21 -2.74
C ILE A 40 2.77 -15.34 -3.52
N ASP A 41 2.00 -16.35 -3.91
CA ASP A 41 2.51 -17.40 -4.80
C ASP A 41 3.10 -16.75 -6.07
N GLU A 42 4.37 -17.05 -6.34
CA GLU A 42 5.17 -16.51 -7.45
C GLU A 42 5.43 -14.99 -7.50
N SER A 43 5.15 -14.18 -6.47
CA SER A 43 5.48 -12.73 -6.49
C SER A 43 5.39 -12.01 -5.13
N HIS A 44 5.10 -10.70 -5.10
CA HIS A 44 4.87 -9.93 -3.89
C HIS A 44 4.06 -8.64 -4.12
N VAL A 45 3.31 -8.20 -3.11
CA VAL A 45 2.67 -6.87 -3.08
C VAL A 45 3.31 -6.08 -1.94
N SER A 46 3.85 -4.89 -2.19
CA SER A 46 4.47 -4.07 -1.16
C SER A 46 3.89 -2.65 -1.11
N ALA A 47 4.12 -1.97 0.01
CA ALA A 47 3.85 -0.55 0.12
C ALA A 47 4.80 0.12 1.10
N HIS A 48 5.14 1.36 0.78
CA HIS A 48 5.88 2.25 1.65
C HIS A 48 4.98 3.44 1.97
N CYS A 49 4.94 3.86 3.22
CA CYS A 49 4.27 5.08 3.60
C CYS A 49 5.20 5.90 4.47
N TYR A 50 5.41 7.14 4.09
CA TYR A 50 6.16 8.09 4.90
C TYR A 50 5.22 9.22 5.32
N ALA A 51 5.40 9.77 6.51
CA ALA A 51 4.50 10.77 7.08
C ALA A 51 4.47 12.07 6.27
N GLU A 52 5.57 12.39 5.57
CA GLU A 52 5.72 13.62 4.79
C GLU A 52 5.51 13.41 3.28
N GLU A 53 5.73 12.20 2.75
CA GLU A 53 5.64 11.84 1.33
C GLU A 53 4.44 10.95 0.99
N GLY A 54 3.73 10.47 2.01
CA GLY A 54 2.46 9.76 1.91
C GLY A 54 2.59 8.30 1.50
N PHE A 55 1.52 7.72 0.96
CA PHE A 55 1.44 6.28 0.69
C PHE A 55 1.80 5.96 -0.77
N LEU A 56 2.82 5.11 -0.92
CA LEU A 56 3.45 4.68 -2.17
C LEU A 56 3.37 3.15 -2.24
N PRO A 57 2.34 2.56 -2.87
CA PRO A 57 2.30 1.13 -3.10
C PRO A 57 3.12 0.74 -4.32
N ASP A 58 3.74 -0.43 -4.26
CA ASP A 58 4.36 -1.10 -5.40
C ASP A 58 3.76 -2.51 -5.53
N CYS A 59 3.22 -2.82 -6.70
CA CYS A 59 2.43 -4.02 -6.94
C CYS A 59 3.04 -4.81 -8.09
N PHE A 60 3.79 -5.85 -7.76
CA PHE A 60 4.31 -6.80 -8.74
C PHE A 60 3.54 -8.12 -8.67
N THR A 61 3.16 -8.65 -9.82
CA THR A 61 2.58 -10.01 -9.90
C THR A 61 3.24 -10.75 -11.06
N CYS A 62 3.60 -12.02 -10.84
CA CYS A 62 3.94 -12.95 -11.91
C CYS A 62 2.73 -13.89 -12.14
N GLY A 63 2.48 -14.31 -13.40
CA GLY A 63 1.40 -15.22 -13.76
C GLY A 63 0.17 -14.56 -14.43
N GLY A 64 -0.96 -15.28 -14.49
CA GLY A 64 -2.19 -14.86 -15.18
C GLY A 64 -3.06 -13.83 -14.43
N PHE A 65 -2.56 -13.28 -13.32
CA PHE A 65 -3.27 -12.30 -12.49
C PHE A 65 -2.89 -10.87 -12.92
N ASN A 66 -3.87 -9.96 -12.89
CA ASN A 66 -3.66 -8.59 -13.34
C ASN A 66 -3.22 -7.70 -12.14
N PRO A 67 -1.97 -7.21 -12.10
CA PRO A 67 -1.45 -6.40 -10.99
C PRO A 67 -2.22 -5.10 -10.81
N ASN A 68 -2.73 -4.52 -11.91
CA ASN A 68 -3.50 -3.29 -11.88
C ASN A 68 -4.79 -3.44 -11.06
N LYS A 69 -5.44 -4.62 -11.08
CA LYS A 69 -6.64 -4.86 -10.27
C LYS A 69 -6.36 -4.83 -8.77
N ILE A 70 -5.20 -5.32 -8.34
CA ILE A 70 -4.77 -5.29 -6.94
C ILE A 70 -4.43 -3.85 -6.54
N ALA A 71 -3.67 -3.14 -7.38
CA ALA A 71 -3.33 -1.74 -7.16
C ALA A 71 -4.58 -0.84 -7.08
N ASP A 72 -5.54 -1.01 -7.99
CA ASP A 72 -6.80 -0.26 -8.01
C ASP A 72 -7.63 -0.52 -6.75
N ASP A 73 -7.73 -1.79 -6.31
CA ASP A 73 -8.45 -2.14 -5.09
C ASP A 73 -7.78 -1.55 -3.84
N ILE A 74 -6.44 -1.62 -3.74
CA ILE A 74 -5.68 -0.94 -2.67
C ILE A 74 -5.99 0.56 -2.68
N HIS A 75 -5.96 1.20 -3.84
CA HIS A 75 -6.25 2.62 -3.98
C HIS A 75 -7.66 2.97 -3.46
N GLN A 76 -8.68 2.22 -3.87
CA GLN A 76 -10.06 2.44 -3.42
C GLN A 76 -10.21 2.29 -1.91
N GLN A 77 -9.58 1.27 -1.31
CA GLN A 77 -9.64 1.08 0.14
C GLN A 77 -9.01 2.24 0.92
N ILE A 78 -7.92 2.80 0.39
CA ILE A 78 -7.24 3.95 0.99
C ILE A 78 -8.12 5.19 0.89
N LEU A 79 -8.74 5.45 -0.25
CA LEU A 79 -9.69 6.55 -0.41
C LEU A 79 -10.86 6.43 0.57
N ILE A 80 -11.44 5.23 0.72
CA ILE A 80 -12.56 5.00 1.64
C ILE A 80 -12.13 5.23 3.10
N LYS A 81 -10.99 4.67 3.53
CA LYS A 81 -10.47 4.90 4.89
C LYS A 81 -10.14 6.37 5.14
N ASN A 82 -9.61 7.07 4.14
CA ASN A 82 -9.24 8.48 4.25
C ASN A 82 -10.41 9.44 4.14
N GLN A 83 -11.54 9.06 3.53
CA GLN A 83 -12.78 9.85 3.59
C GLN A 83 -13.44 9.80 4.98
N ASN A 84 -13.20 8.71 5.71
CA ASN A 84 -13.62 8.57 7.11
C ASN A 84 -12.67 9.26 8.10
N LEU A 85 -11.48 9.66 7.65
CA LEU A 85 -10.61 10.59 8.37
C LEU A 85 -10.97 12.00 7.89
N SER A 86 -11.41 12.88 8.80
CA SER A 86 -11.74 14.27 8.47
C SER A 86 -10.66 14.88 7.56
N ARG A 87 -11.07 15.38 6.37
CA ARG A 87 -10.20 15.95 5.32
C ARG A 87 -8.99 16.66 5.94
N PRO A 88 -7.74 16.32 5.53
CA PRO A 88 -6.57 17.08 5.97
C PRO A 88 -6.77 18.55 5.61
N THR A 89 -6.77 19.42 6.62
CA THR A 89 -6.94 20.87 6.46
C THR A 89 -5.71 21.52 5.81
N ASN A 90 -4.60 20.79 5.72
CA ASN A 90 -3.35 21.27 5.13
C ASN A 90 -3.32 21.06 3.60
N PRO A 91 -3.26 22.14 2.79
CA PRO A 91 -3.24 22.06 1.33
C PRO A 91 -2.06 21.27 0.75
N LYS A 92 -0.93 21.18 1.46
CA LYS A 92 0.28 20.46 1.00
C LYS A 92 0.13 18.94 1.04
N LEU A 93 -0.76 18.42 1.91
CA LEU A 93 -1.04 16.99 2.03
C LEU A 93 -2.06 16.49 1.00
N ARG A 94 -2.62 17.39 0.17
CA ARG A 94 -3.59 17.03 -0.88
C ARG A 94 -2.96 16.28 -2.06
N GLY A 95 -1.65 16.35 -2.25
CA GLY A 95 -0.91 15.73 -3.36
C GLY A 95 -0.10 14.47 -2.98
N LEU A 96 -0.29 13.96 -1.77
CA LEU A 96 0.62 13.00 -1.13
C LEU A 96 0.34 11.52 -1.46
N PHE A 97 -0.22 11.23 -2.63
CA PHE A 97 -0.55 9.87 -3.06
C PHE A 97 -0.17 9.71 -4.54
N GLY A 98 1.13 9.77 -4.82
CA GLY A 98 1.68 9.52 -6.16
C GLY A 98 2.02 8.05 -6.32
N PHE A 99 1.33 7.33 -7.21
CA PHE A 99 1.68 5.96 -7.56
C PHE A 99 2.89 5.98 -8.51
N LYS A 100 3.89 5.15 -8.25
CA LYS A 100 4.99 4.90 -9.20
C LYS A 100 4.86 3.45 -9.67
N PHE A 101 4.31 3.26 -10.86
CA PHE A 101 4.32 1.96 -11.52
C PHE A 101 5.73 1.72 -12.07
N SER A 102 6.40 0.69 -11.58
CA SER A 102 7.66 0.22 -12.16
C SER A 102 7.31 -0.64 -13.37
N ASN A 103 7.76 -0.19 -14.56
CA ASN A 103 7.62 -0.91 -15.84
C ASN A 103 8.45 -2.20 -15.86
#